data_AF-A0A9P7YVY5-F1
#
_entry.id   AF-A0A9P7YVY5-F1
#
_cell.length_a   1.000
_cell.length_b   1.000
_cell.length_c   1.000
_cell.angle_alpha   90.00
_cell.angle_beta   90.00
_cell.angle_gamma   90.00
#
_symmetry.space_group_name_H-M   'P 1'
#
loop_
_entity.id
_entity.type
_entity.pdbx_description
1 polymer ?
#
loop_
_entity_poly.entity_id
_entity_poly.type
_entity_poly.pdbx_seq_one_letter_code
_entity_poly.pdbx_strand_id
1 'polypeptide(L)'
;MWDIEAAQALLHNRYQTVLLVLGYLFMVRLWWSRDLVTGGDKSASSWNVKTFNAEAGDMEKLYWVQDSRENRWFILSCVVRREWHLRGISRRLVENVTSWAEKEGVVIGIEDSD
;
A
#
# COMPACT_ATOMS: atom_id res chain seq x y z
N MET A 1 21.87 -57.62 18.94
CA MET A 1 21.85 -57.23 17.51
C MET A 1 20.66 -56.32 17.14
N TRP A 2 19.66 -56.13 18.02
CA TRP A 2 18.44 -55.34 17.75
C TRP A 2 18.54 -53.83 18.05
N ASP A 3 19.61 -53.36 18.72
CA ASP A 3 19.72 -51.96 19.17
C ASP A 3 20.21 -50.97 18.09
N ILE A 4 20.93 -51.45 17.07
CA ILE A 4 21.57 -50.58 16.08
C ILE A 4 20.54 -50.04 15.07
N GLU A 5 19.60 -50.88 14.65
CA GLU A 5 18.54 -50.49 13.70
C GLU A 5 17.55 -49.50 14.34
N ALA A 6 17.20 -49.69 15.61
CA ALA A 6 16.34 -48.77 16.36
C ALA A 6 17.01 -47.40 16.58
N ALA A 7 18.31 -47.39 16.88
CA ALA A 7 19.09 -46.15 17.02
C ALA A 7 19.22 -45.38 15.69
N GLN A 8 19.40 -46.09 14.57
CA GLN A 8 19.44 -45.49 13.23
C GLN A 8 18.09 -44.88 12.81
N ALA A 9 16.98 -45.57 13.10
CA ALA A 9 15.63 -45.05 12.82
C ALA A 9 15.31 -43.77 13.63
N LEU A 10 15.70 -43.73 14.90
CA LEU A 10 15.55 -42.55 15.76
C LEU A 10 16.39 -41.36 15.27
N LEU A 11 17.64 -41.61 14.87
CA LEU A 11 18.51 -40.57 14.30
C LEU A 11 17.93 -40.04 12.99
N HIS A 12 17.47 -40.92 12.09
CA HIS A 12 16.88 -40.53 10.81
C HIS A 12 15.66 -39.62 10.98
N ASN A 13 14.77 -39.95 11.93
CA ASN A 13 13.58 -39.15 12.24
C ASN A 13 13.94 -37.74 12.79
N ARG A 14 14.97 -37.65 13.63
CA ARG A 14 15.47 -36.36 14.14
C ARG A 14 16.05 -35.47 13.03
N TYR A 15 16.82 -36.05 12.11
CA TYR A 15 17.34 -35.30 10.96
C TYR A 15 16.23 -34.81 10.03
N GLN A 16 15.23 -35.65 9.75
CA GLN A 16 14.07 -35.25 8.95
C GLN A 16 13.30 -34.10 9.60
N THR A 17 13.09 -34.16 10.92
CA THR A 17 12.41 -33.09 11.67
C THR A 17 13.21 -31.77 11.59
N VAL A 18 14.53 -31.81 11.77
CA VAL A 18 15.38 -30.62 11.66
C VAL A 18 15.34 -30.03 10.26
N LEU A 19 15.40 -30.86 9.21
CA LEU A 19 15.32 -30.41 7.82
C LEU A 19 13.96 -29.77 7.50
N LEU A 20 12.86 -30.31 8.03
CA LEU A 20 11.53 -29.71 7.88
C LEU A 20 11.42 -28.35 8.56
N VAL A 21 11.96 -28.21 9.77
CA VAL A 21 11.98 -26.93 10.49
C VAL A 21 12.85 -25.90 9.75
N LEU A 22 14.04 -26.29 9.30
CA LEU A 22 14.92 -25.40 8.53
C LEU A 22 14.29 -25.01 7.19
N GLY A 23 13.65 -25.95 6.49
CA GLY A 23 12.91 -25.70 5.26
C GLY A 23 11.74 -24.72 5.48
N TYR A 24 10.99 -24.89 6.56
CA TYR A 24 9.91 -23.97 6.94
C TYR A 24 10.45 -22.56 7.24
N LEU A 25 11.51 -22.44 8.04
CA LEU A 25 12.13 -21.15 8.36
C LEU A 25 12.70 -20.46 7.11
N PHE A 26 13.29 -21.23 6.18
CA PHE A 26 13.76 -20.72 4.90
C PHE A 26 12.61 -20.19 4.04
N MET A 27 11.49 -20.92 3.96
CA MET A 27 10.30 -20.48 3.24
C MET A 27 9.69 -19.20 3.84
N VAL A 28 9.58 -19.12 5.17
CA VAL A 28 9.14 -17.90 5.86
C VAL A 28 10.07 -16.73 5.56
N ARG A 29 11.39 -16.95 5.58
CA ARG A 29 12.40 -15.92 5.26
C ARG A 29 12.29 -15.41 3.83
N LEU A 30 12.04 -16.31 2.86
CA LEU A 30 11.83 -15.94 1.46
C LEU A 30 10.55 -15.12 1.27
N TRP A 31 9.47 -15.51 1.95
CA TRP A 31 8.19 -14.80 1.89
C TRP A 31 8.32 -13.37 2.45
N TRP A 32 8.95 -13.21 3.61
CA TRP A 32 9.25 -11.89 4.19
C TRP A 32 10.15 -11.03 3.29
N SER A 33 11.16 -11.61 2.65
CA SER A 33 11.98 -10.84 1.70
C SER A 33 11.22 -10.40 0.47
N ARG A 34 10.26 -11.20 -0.01
CA ARG A 34 9.44 -10.83 -1.17
C ARG A 34 8.60 -9.59 -0.87
N ASP A 35 7.99 -9.55 0.31
CA ASP A 35 7.19 -8.38 0.72
C ASP A 35 8.08 -7.16 0.97
N LEU A 36 9.33 -7.34 1.43
CA LEU A 36 10.29 -6.25 1.55
C LEU A 36 10.74 -5.69 0.18
N VAL A 37 10.92 -6.57 -0.82
CA VAL A 37 11.35 -6.19 -2.18
C VAL A 37 10.20 -5.58 -2.98
N THR A 38 8.96 -6.01 -2.75
CA THR A 38 7.78 -5.55 -3.51
C THR A 38 6.97 -4.47 -2.80
N GLY A 39 7.15 -4.30 -1.49
CA GLY A 39 6.34 -3.46 -0.60
C GLY A 39 6.98 -2.14 -0.15
N GLY A 40 7.98 -1.63 -0.86
CA GLY A 40 8.50 -0.28 -0.61
C GLY A 40 7.47 0.81 -0.89
N ASP A 41 7.59 1.95 -0.20
CA ASP A 41 6.74 3.12 -0.46
C ASP A 41 7.05 3.69 -1.85
N LYS A 42 6.24 3.27 -2.83
CA LYS A 42 6.37 3.72 -4.22
C LYS A 42 5.99 5.19 -4.39
N SER A 43 5.31 5.81 -3.43
CA SER A 43 4.98 7.23 -3.48
C SER A 43 6.22 8.12 -3.26
N ALA A 44 7.23 7.62 -2.54
CA ALA A 44 8.49 8.31 -2.30
C ALA A 44 9.55 8.10 -3.41
N SER A 45 9.22 7.36 -4.48
CA SER A 45 10.11 7.19 -5.64
C SER A 45 10.37 8.55 -6.29
N SER A 46 11.66 8.91 -6.45
CA SER A 46 12.05 10.17 -7.08
C SER A 46 11.52 10.33 -8.50
N TRP A 47 11.34 9.22 -9.23
CA TRP A 47 10.71 9.22 -10.53
C TRP A 47 9.22 9.55 -10.43
N ASN A 48 8.48 8.86 -9.55
CA ASN A 48 7.03 9.05 -9.41
C ASN A 48 6.69 10.46 -8.91
N VAL A 49 7.48 10.99 -7.97
CA VAL A 49 7.31 12.38 -7.49
C VAL A 49 7.54 13.38 -8.62
N LYS A 50 8.58 13.18 -9.46
CA LYS A 50 8.83 14.06 -10.62
C LYS A 50 7.71 14.00 -11.65
N THR A 51 7.24 12.80 -12.00
CA THR A 51 6.13 12.61 -12.95
C THR A 51 4.85 13.24 -12.40
N PHE A 52 4.50 12.97 -11.14
CA PHE A 52 3.33 13.55 -10.50
C PHE A 52 3.38 15.08 -10.48
N ASN A 53 4.52 15.67 -10.11
CA ASN A 53 4.64 17.14 -10.08
C ASN A 53 4.60 17.76 -11.48
N ALA A 54 5.14 17.09 -12.50
CA ALA A 54 5.05 17.56 -13.88
C ALA A 54 3.59 17.54 -14.38
N GLU A 55 2.89 16.42 -14.16
CA GLU A 55 1.47 16.30 -14.50
C GLU A 55 0.60 17.29 -13.71
N ALA A 56 0.89 17.49 -12.42
CA ALA A 56 0.21 18.46 -11.58
C ALA A 56 0.39 19.89 -12.11
N GLY A 57 1.61 20.28 -12.51
CA GLY A 57 1.87 21.61 -13.07
C GLY A 57 1.24 21.84 -14.45
N ASP A 58 1.13 20.80 -15.27
CA ASP A 58 0.41 20.88 -16.55
C ASP A 58 -1.10 20.98 -16.34
N MET A 59 -1.64 20.24 -15.36
CA MET A 59 -3.04 20.37 -14.93
C MET A 59 -3.31 21.75 -14.32
N GLU A 60 -2.38 22.33 -13.56
CA GLU A 60 -2.44 23.70 -13.02
C GLU A 60 -2.77 24.71 -14.11
N LYS A 61 -2.00 24.67 -15.20
CA LYS A 61 -2.21 25.58 -16.33
C LYS A 61 -3.53 25.35 -17.06
N LEU A 62 -3.94 24.09 -17.22
CA LEU A 62 -5.12 23.74 -18.02
C LEU A 62 -6.44 23.97 -17.28
N TYR A 63 -6.46 23.73 -15.96
CA TYR A 63 -7.69 23.67 -15.18
C TYR A 63 -7.74 24.68 -14.03
N TRP A 64 -6.61 25.28 -13.62
CA TRP A 64 -6.53 26.04 -12.36
C TRP A 64 -6.21 27.53 -12.53
N VAL A 65 -5.79 28.01 -13.72
CA VAL A 65 -5.50 29.43 -14.02
C VAL A 65 -6.77 30.30 -14.19
N GLN A 66 -7.93 29.85 -13.72
CA GLN A 66 -9.14 30.69 -13.68
C GLN A 66 -9.32 31.31 -12.29
N ASP A 67 -9.46 32.64 -12.23
CA ASP A 67 -9.66 33.43 -11.00
C ASP A 67 -10.79 32.92 -10.09
N SER A 68 -11.76 32.17 -10.63
CA SER A 68 -12.87 31.58 -9.87
C SER A 68 -12.49 30.35 -9.02
N ARG A 69 -11.22 29.88 -9.12
CA ARG A 69 -10.73 28.63 -8.54
C ARG A 69 -9.60 28.80 -7.51
N GLU A 70 -9.14 30.01 -7.21
CA GLU A 70 -7.99 30.29 -6.32
C GLU A 70 -8.15 29.81 -4.85
N ASN A 71 -9.35 29.39 -4.43
CA ASN A 71 -9.59 28.90 -3.06
C ASN A 71 -10.54 27.70 -3.00
N ARG A 72 -10.34 26.72 -3.88
CA ARG A 72 -11.13 25.48 -3.92
C ARG A 72 -10.21 24.27 -3.81
N TRP A 73 -10.60 23.32 -2.97
CA TRP A 73 -9.89 22.05 -2.84
C TRP A 73 -10.54 20.99 -3.73
N PHE A 74 -9.72 20.20 -4.42
CA PHE A 74 -10.20 19.12 -5.29
C PHE A 74 -9.58 17.79 -4.91
N ILE A 75 -10.44 16.79 -4.72
CA ILE A 75 -10.06 15.40 -4.55
C ILE A 75 -9.99 14.78 -5.94
N LEU A 76 -8.80 14.74 -6.54
CA LEU A 76 -8.61 14.21 -7.89
C LEU A 76 -8.85 12.70 -7.99
N SER A 77 -8.49 11.94 -6.95
CA SER A 77 -8.71 10.49 -6.91
C SER A 77 -8.68 9.96 -5.48
N CYS A 78 -9.57 9.02 -5.16
CA CYS A 78 -9.58 8.28 -3.91
C CYS A 78 -9.42 6.79 -4.21
N VAL A 79 -8.19 6.28 -4.11
CA VAL A 79 -7.86 4.88 -4.41
C VAL A 79 -7.76 4.09 -3.12
N VAL A 80 -8.61 3.09 -2.98
CA VAL A 80 -8.58 2.14 -1.85
C VAL A 80 -8.11 0.80 -2.38
N ARG A 81 -7.21 0.11 -1.66
CA ARG A 81 -6.78 -1.23 -2.06
C ARG A 81 -7.94 -2.22 -1.96
N ARG A 82 -7.91 -3.26 -2.80
CA ARG A 82 -9.03 -4.20 -2.98
C ARG A 82 -9.44 -4.90 -1.69
N GLU A 83 -8.48 -5.26 -0.84
CA GLU A 83 -8.72 -5.91 0.45
C GLU A 83 -9.49 -5.03 1.46
N TRP A 84 -9.54 -3.72 1.19
CA TRP A 84 -10.17 -2.70 2.03
C TRP A 84 -11.47 -2.15 1.41
N HIS A 85 -11.90 -2.70 0.27
CA HIS A 85 -13.16 -2.31 -0.38
C HIS A 85 -14.37 -2.66 0.51
N LEU A 86 -15.49 -1.97 0.28
CA LEU A 86 -16.78 -2.13 1.00
C LEU A 86 -16.74 -1.83 2.51
N ARG A 87 -15.62 -1.33 3.05
CA ARG A 87 -15.49 -0.94 4.47
C ARG A 87 -15.76 0.56 4.72
N GLY A 88 -16.26 1.28 3.72
CA GLY A 88 -16.52 2.72 3.82
C GLY A 88 -15.26 3.60 3.97
N ILE A 89 -14.08 3.08 3.61
CA ILE A 89 -12.81 3.80 3.76
C ILE A 89 -12.75 5.02 2.85
N SER A 90 -13.22 4.91 1.61
CA SER A 90 -13.29 6.05 0.69
C SER A 90 -14.14 7.18 1.26
N ARG A 91 -15.30 6.84 1.84
CA ARG A 91 -16.19 7.80 2.50
C ARG A 91 -15.50 8.51 3.67
N ARG A 92 -14.83 7.77 4.56
CA ARG A 92 -14.09 8.36 5.69
C ARG A 92 -12.94 9.27 5.24
N LEU A 93 -12.25 8.91 4.16
CA LEU A 93 -11.19 9.74 3.59
C LEU A 93 -11.75 11.07 3.07
N VAL A 94 -12.86 11.01 2.33
CA VAL A 94 -13.55 12.22 1.87
C VAL A 94 -14.03 13.06 3.06
N GLU A 95 -14.69 12.45 4.05
CA GLU A 95 -15.15 13.15 5.27
C GLU A 95 -14.00 13.87 5.99
N ASN A 96 -12.82 13.25 6.09
CA ASN A 96 -11.65 13.88 6.69
C ASN A 96 -11.18 15.10 5.89
N VAL A 97 -11.09 14.99 4.56
CA VAL A 97 -10.68 16.11 3.70
C VAL A 97 -11.69 17.25 3.76
N THR A 98 -12.99 16.93 3.74
CA THR A 98 -14.07 17.90 3.94
C THR A 98 -13.92 18.62 5.29
N SER A 99 -13.63 17.89 6.37
CA SER A 99 -13.43 18.49 7.69
C SER A 99 -12.24 19.45 7.78
N TRP A 100 -11.20 19.22 6.97
CA TRP A 100 -10.05 20.12 6.88
C TRP A 100 -10.38 21.35 6.06
N ALA A 101 -11.02 21.18 4.91
CA ALA A 101 -11.50 22.28 4.08
C ALA A 101 -12.43 23.22 4.86
N GLU A 102 -13.36 22.68 5.67
CA GLU A 102 -14.23 23.47 6.54
C GLU A 102 -13.44 24.29 7.58
N LYS A 103 -12.40 23.71 8.19
CA LYS A 103 -11.54 24.41 9.15
C LYS A 103 -10.72 25.53 8.52
N GLU A 104 -10.36 25.39 7.26
CA GLU A 104 -9.60 26.39 6.51
C GLU A 104 -10.51 27.41 5.80
N GLY A 105 -11.83 27.29 5.94
CA GLY A 105 -12.80 28.20 5.32
C GLY A 105 -12.88 28.06 3.80
N VAL A 106 -12.47 26.90 3.27
CA VAL A 106 -12.49 26.58 1.84
C VAL A 106 -13.91 26.19 1.43
N VAL A 107 -14.39 26.74 0.31
CA VAL A 107 -15.73 26.41 -0.21
C VAL A 107 -15.72 25.02 -0.82
N ILE A 108 -16.61 24.16 -0.33
CA ILE A 108 -16.78 22.79 -0.80
C ILE A 108 -17.96 22.74 -1.76
N GLY A 109 -17.70 22.34 -3.01
CA GLY A 109 -18.71 22.04 -4.01
C GLY A 109 -18.49 20.65 -4.58
N ILE A 110 -19.57 19.90 -4.76
CA ILE A 110 -19.53 18.63 -5.50
C ILE A 110 -19.80 18.99 -6.95
N GLU A 111 -18.77 18.94 -7.79
CA GLU A 111 -18.93 18.97 -9.25
C GLU A 111 -19.11 17.51 -9.71
N ASP A 112 -20.28 17.21 -10.27
CA ASP A 112 -20.52 15.94 -10.96
C ASP A 112 -19.96 16.07 -12.38
N SER A 113 -19.15 15.11 -12.81
CA SER A 113 -18.62 15.09 -14.17
C SER A 113 -19.58 14.30 -15.05
N ASP A 114 -20.35 15.00 -15.88
CA ASP A 114 -21.11 14.42 -17.01
C ASP A 114 -20.18 13.74 -18.04
#